data_AF-A0A9E8B1S4-F1
#
_entry.id   AF-A0A9E8B1S4-F1
#
_cell.length_a   1.000
_cell.length_b   1.000
_cell.length_c   1.000
_cell.angle_alpha   90.00
_cell.angle_beta   90.00
_cell.angle_gamma   90.00
#
_symmetry.space_group_name_H-M   'P 1'
#
loop_
_entity.id
_entity.type
_entity.pdbx_description
1 polymer ?
#
loop_
_entity_poly.entity_id
_entity_poly.type
_entity_poly.pdbx_seq_one_letter_code
_entity_poly.pdbx_strand_id
1 'polypeptide(L)'
;MNKKLLLASVVFAGMGLATVAQANPVCEAQKAAAPDLVGARDNDTAIEEVYSAIDENASSEASANVLKESVGQIYADKSMDVEAATRLIGENCEAKLGA
;
A
#
# COMPACT_ATOMS: atom_id res chain seq x y z
N MET A 1 -26.21 2.63 7.00
CA MET A 1 -25.32 2.64 8.18
C MET A 1 -23.91 2.86 7.66
N ASN A 2 -23.38 4.07 7.83
CA ASN A 2 -22.07 4.45 7.28
C ASN A 2 -20.97 3.81 8.12
N LYS A 3 -20.42 2.68 7.66
CA LYS A 3 -19.17 2.13 8.20
C LYS A 3 -18.04 2.98 7.64
N LYS A 4 -17.62 3.98 8.42
CA LYS A 4 -16.36 4.69 8.16
C LYS A 4 -15.23 3.66 8.23
N LEU A 5 -14.50 3.49 7.13
CA LEU A 5 -13.30 2.68 7.05
C LEU A 5 -12.28 3.26 8.04
N LEU A 6 -12.23 2.69 9.25
CA LEU A 6 -11.15 2.96 10.19
C LEU A 6 -9.95 2.15 9.68
N LEU A 7 -9.14 2.76 8.81
CA LEU A 7 -7.73 2.39 8.63
C LEU A 7 -7.07 2.58 10.00
N ALA A 8 -7.21 1.57 10.83
CA ALA A 8 -6.80 1.60 12.21
C ALA A 8 -5.27 1.56 12.25
N SER A 9 -4.68 2.73 12.48
CA SER A 9 -3.43 2.88 13.19
C SER A 9 -2.28 2.00 12.67
N VAL A 10 -1.58 2.47 11.64
CA VAL A 10 -0.21 2.04 11.36
C VAL A 10 0.64 2.42 12.58
N VAL A 11 0.76 1.48 13.50
CA VAL A 11 1.75 1.55 14.58
C VAL A 11 3.09 1.28 13.92
N PHE A 12 3.91 2.32 13.79
CA PHE A 12 5.33 2.22 13.49
C PHE A 12 6.04 1.54 14.68
N ALA A 13 5.81 0.24 14.87
CA ALA A 13 6.49 -0.57 15.87
C ALA A 13 7.83 -1.01 15.30
N GLY A 14 8.89 -0.29 15.69
CA GLY A 14 10.26 -0.68 15.41
C GLY A 14 10.58 -2.05 16.00
N MET A 15 11.14 -2.94 15.17
CA MET A 15 11.91 -4.10 15.59
C MET A 15 13.04 -4.37 14.59
N GLY A 16 14.29 -4.20 15.04
CA GLY A 16 15.41 -5.09 14.72
C GLY A 16 16.00 -5.09 13.31
N LEU A 17 17.08 -4.31 13.13
CA LEU A 17 18.31 -4.65 12.41
C LEU A 17 18.19 -5.54 11.15
N ALA A 18 17.87 -4.93 10.02
CA ALA A 18 18.44 -5.31 8.73
C ALA A 18 19.01 -4.05 8.09
N THR A 19 20.31 -4.07 7.79
CA THR A 19 20.95 -3.08 6.92
C THR A 19 20.39 -3.24 5.51
N VAL A 20 19.20 -2.71 5.26
CA VAL A 20 18.64 -2.59 3.92
C VAL A 20 19.29 -1.36 3.28
N ALA A 21 19.92 -1.56 2.12
CA ALA A 21 20.47 -0.49 1.29
C ALA A 21 19.44 0.63 1.22
N GLN A 22 19.77 1.78 1.81
CA GLN A 22 18.99 3.01 1.94
C GLN A 22 17.65 2.98 1.20
N ALA A 23 16.67 2.25 1.75
CA ALA A 23 15.39 2.05 1.10
C ALA A 23 14.65 3.38 1.14
N ASN A 24 14.16 3.84 -0.01
CA ASN A 24 13.33 5.04 -0.08
C ASN A 24 12.19 4.90 0.96
N PRO A 25 12.13 5.76 2.01
CA PRO A 25 11.18 5.59 3.11
C PRO A 25 9.72 5.63 2.64
N VAL A 26 9.47 6.21 1.47
CA VAL A 26 8.15 6.17 0.81
C VAL A 26 7.79 4.75 0.36
N CYS A 27 8.74 4.02 -0.24
CA CYS A 27 8.48 2.67 -0.74
C CYS A 27 8.29 1.65 0.38
N GLU A 28 9.03 1.76 1.48
CA GLU A 28 8.79 0.92 2.66
C GLU A 28 7.43 1.20 3.30
N ALA A 29 7.01 2.46 3.37
CA ALA A 29 5.67 2.82 3.85
C ALA A 29 4.57 2.26 2.94
N GLN A 30 4.76 2.30 1.62
CA GLN A 30 3.82 1.72 0.67
C GLN A 30 3.74 0.19 0.80
N LYS A 31 4.88 -0.50 0.92
CA LYS A 31 4.94 -1.95 1.14
C LYS A 31 4.20 -2.36 2.41
N ALA A 32 4.30 -1.57 3.47
CA ALA A 32 3.61 -1.82 4.72
C ALA A 32 2.07 -1.74 4.61
N ALA A 33 1.53 -1.09 3.56
CA ALA A 33 0.09 -1.04 3.31
C ALA A 33 -0.47 -2.30 2.62
N ALA A 34 0.37 -3.20 2.11
CA ALA A 34 -0.05 -4.42 1.40
C ALA A 34 -1.11 -5.28 2.14
N PRO A 35 -0.97 -5.62 3.44
CA PRO A 35 -1.98 -6.40 4.14
C PRO A 35 -3.34 -5.70 4.22
N ASP A 36 -3.35 -4.39 4.43
CA ASP A 36 -4.59 -3.61 4.50
C ASP A 36 -5.29 -3.53 3.14
N LEU A 37 -4.52 -3.39 2.06
CA LEU A 37 -5.03 -3.34 0.69
C LEU A 37 -5.62 -4.68 0.24
N VAL A 38 -4.94 -5.78 0.54
CA VAL A 38 -5.43 -7.15 0.31
C VAL A 38 -6.69 -7.40 1.16
N GLY A 39 -6.65 -7.03 2.44
CA GLY A 39 -7.80 -7.14 3.33
C GLY A 39 -9.00 -6.32 2.85
N ALA A 40 -8.79 -5.10 2.37
CA ALA A 40 -9.85 -4.27 1.81
C ALA A 40 -10.50 -4.92 0.57
N ARG A 41 -9.67 -5.45 -0.34
CA ARG A 41 -10.13 -6.19 -1.52
C ARG A 41 -10.95 -7.42 -1.15
N ASP A 42 -10.48 -8.19 -0.18
CA ASP A 42 -11.10 -9.45 0.25
C ASP A 42 -12.39 -9.21 1.05
N ASN A 43 -12.54 -8.02 1.63
CA ASN A 43 -13.77 -7.54 2.26
C ASN A 43 -14.70 -6.79 1.30
N ASP A 44 -14.46 -6.85 -0.01
CA ASP A 44 -15.23 -6.15 -1.05
C ASP A 44 -15.40 -4.64 -0.82
N THR A 45 -14.38 -4.00 -0.22
CA THR A 45 -14.31 -2.54 -0.15
C THR A 45 -14.22 -1.98 -1.56
N ALA A 46 -14.93 -0.90 -1.86
CA ALA A 46 -14.87 -0.29 -3.19
C ALA A 46 -13.47 0.27 -3.45
N ILE A 47 -12.94 0.07 -4.65
CA ILE A 47 -11.59 0.52 -5.00
C ILE A 47 -11.48 2.06 -4.91
N GLU A 48 -12.57 2.77 -5.19
CA GLU A 48 -12.66 4.22 -5.08
C GLU A 48 -12.50 4.71 -3.63
N GLU A 49 -12.99 3.95 -2.65
CA GLU A 49 -12.80 4.27 -1.23
C GLU A 49 -11.33 4.13 -0.83
N VAL A 50 -10.66 3.09 -1.34
CA VAL A 50 -9.21 2.91 -1.14
C VAL A 50 -8.41 4.01 -1.84
N TYR A 51 -8.78 4.39 -3.06
CA TYR A 51 -8.13 5.50 -3.76
C TYR A 51 -8.28 6.83 -3.03
N SER A 52 -9.47 7.13 -2.50
CA SER A 52 -9.70 8.32 -1.68
C SER A 52 -8.81 8.31 -0.43
N ALA A 53 -8.72 7.17 0.27
CA ALA A 53 -7.86 7.03 1.43
C ALA A 53 -6.37 7.23 1.08
N ILE A 54 -5.93 6.76 -0.09
CA ILE A 54 -4.55 6.98 -0.56
C ILE A 54 -4.30 8.47 -0.83
N ASP A 55 -5.22 9.17 -1.49
CA ASP A 55 -5.08 10.61 -1.76
C ASP A 55 -4.98 11.45 -0.49
N GLU A 56 -5.69 11.06 0.56
CA GLU A 56 -5.68 11.78 1.84
C GLU A 56 -4.40 11.55 2.66
N ASN A 57 -3.71 10.41 2.47
CA ASN A 57 -2.62 9.97 3.35
C ASN A 57 -1.26 9.89 2.67
N ALA A 58 -1.19 9.96 1.33
CA ALA A 58 0.06 9.88 0.62
C ALA A 58 0.97 11.10 0.88
N SER A 59 2.28 10.85 0.91
CA SER A 59 3.30 11.89 1.10
C SER A 59 3.40 12.89 -0.05
N SER A 60 2.91 12.52 -1.24
CA SER A 60 2.92 13.32 -2.46
C SER A 60 1.95 12.76 -3.48
N GLU A 61 1.58 13.54 -4.49
CA GLU A 61 0.76 13.08 -5.62
C GLU A 61 1.44 11.94 -6.39
N ALA A 62 2.77 12.02 -6.58
CA ALA A 62 3.53 10.98 -7.25
C ALA A 62 3.46 9.65 -6.47
N SER A 63 3.63 9.68 -5.15
CA SER A 63 3.52 8.48 -4.32
C SER A 63 2.10 7.93 -4.27
N ALA A 64 1.07 8.79 -4.24
CA ALA A 64 -0.32 8.37 -4.35
C ALA A 64 -0.58 7.61 -5.65
N ASN A 65 -0.17 8.17 -6.80
CA ASN A 65 -0.39 7.57 -8.11
C ASN A 65 0.25 6.20 -8.24
N VAL A 66 1.49 6.05 -7.75
CA VAL A 66 2.20 4.76 -7.81
C VAL A 66 1.52 3.69 -6.95
N LEU A 67 1.07 4.04 -5.74
CA LEU A 67 0.36 3.08 -4.89
C LEU A 67 -1.00 2.70 -5.49
N LYS A 68 -1.73 3.65 -6.09
CA LYS A 68 -3.01 3.39 -6.76
C LYS A 68 -2.88 2.41 -7.93
N GLU A 69 -1.82 2.51 -8.73
CA GLU A 69 -1.55 1.54 -9.79
C GLU A 69 -1.38 0.11 -9.24
N SER A 70 -0.70 -0.03 -8.09
CA SER A 70 -0.54 -1.31 -7.42
C SER A 70 -1.87 -1.83 -6.87
N VAL A 71 -2.70 -0.95 -6.30
CA VAL A 71 -4.06 -1.29 -5.84
C VAL A 71 -4.94 -1.78 -6.98
N GLY A 72 -4.90 -1.14 -8.15
CA GLY A 72 -5.63 -1.60 -9.33
C GLY A 72 -5.31 -3.04 -9.71
N GLN A 73 -4.03 -3.41 -9.63
CA GLN A 73 -3.56 -4.77 -9.90
C GLN A 73 -3.95 -5.76 -8.79
N ILE A 74 -3.80 -5.37 -7.52
CA ILE A 74 -4.24 -6.17 -6.37
C ILE A 74 -5.74 -6.49 -6.48
N TYR A 75 -6.57 -5.51 -6.85
CA TYR A 75 -8.01 -5.66 -6.99
C TYR A 75 -8.43 -6.49 -8.20
N ALA A 76 -7.66 -6.42 -9.29
CA ALA A 76 -7.87 -7.23 -10.49
C ALA A 76 -7.55 -8.71 -10.27
N ASP A 77 -6.57 -9.02 -9.42
CA ASP A 77 -6.18 -10.39 -9.08
C ASP A 77 -6.61 -10.77 -7.66
N LYS A 78 -7.78 -11.40 -7.55
CA LYS A 78 -8.34 -11.91 -6.28
C LYS A 78 -7.52 -13.06 -5.66
N SER A 79 -6.58 -13.65 -6.40
CA SER A 79 -5.69 -14.70 -5.89
C SER A 79 -4.39 -14.16 -5.30
N MET A 80 -4.08 -12.88 -5.51
CA MET A 80 -2.86 -12.26 -5.01
C MET A 80 -2.86 -12.19 -3.49
N ASP A 81 -1.89 -12.83 -2.85
CA ASP A 81 -1.70 -12.79 -1.40
C ASP A 81 -0.91 -11.55 -0.96
N VAL A 82 -0.74 -11.41 0.37
CA VAL A 82 -0.05 -10.27 0.97
C VAL A 82 1.42 -10.19 0.56
N GLU A 83 2.09 -11.33 0.39
CA GLU A 83 3.51 -11.35 0.00
C GLU A 83 3.68 -10.87 -1.44
N ALA A 84 2.85 -11.39 -2.35
CA ALA A 84 2.82 -10.96 -3.75
C ALA A 84 2.44 -9.47 -3.88
N ALA A 85 1.46 -9.00 -3.12
CA ALA A 85 1.09 -7.59 -3.08
C ALA A 85 2.23 -6.70 -2.56
N THR A 86 2.93 -7.13 -1.50
CA THR A 86 4.09 -6.40 -0.95
C THR A 86 5.20 -6.27 -1.99
N ARG A 87 5.50 -7.36 -2.71
CA ARG A 87 6.50 -7.37 -3.77
C ARG A 87 6.13 -6.44 -4.91
N LEU A 88 4.89 -6.54 -5.41
CA LEU A 88 4.36 -5.68 -6.47
C LEU A 88 4.46 -4.19 -6.10
N ILE A 89 4.04 -3.83 -4.89
CA ILE A 89 4.09 -2.43 -4.44
C ILE A 89 5.53 -1.93 -4.38
N GLY A 90 6.45 -2.74 -3.85
CA GLY A 90 7.88 -2.42 -3.81
C GLY A 90 8.44 -2.19 -5.21
N GLU A 91 8.21 -3.12 -6.13
CA GLU A 91 8.68 -3.05 -7.51
C GLU A 91 8.15 -1.81 -8.24
N ASN A 92 6.85 -1.51 -8.11
CA ASN A 92 6.24 -0.32 -8.72
C ASN A 92 6.79 0.98 -8.13
N CYS A 93 7.00 1.02 -6.81
CA CYS A 93 7.54 2.18 -6.12
C CYS A 93 8.98 2.46 -6.54
N GLU A 94 9.86 1.46 -6.50
CA GLU A 94 11.26 1.60 -6.88
C GLU A 94 11.40 1.99 -8.36
N ALA A 95 10.59 1.40 -9.25
CA ALA A 95 10.61 1.70 -10.67
C ALA A 95 10.20 3.13 -11.01
N LYS A 96 9.32 3.76 -10.21
CA LYS A 96 8.71 5.06 -10.52
C LYS A 96 9.18 6.22 -9.66
N LEU A 97 9.52 5.97 -8.40
CA LEU A 97 9.97 7.01 -7.46
C LEU A 97 11.48 6.97 -7.21
N GLY A 98 12.17 5.92 -7.69
CA GLY A 98 13.59 5.71 -7.47
C GLY A 98 13.91 5.14 -6.08
N ALA A 99 15.00 4.37 -6.01
CA ALA A 99 15.60 3.89 -4.77
C ALA A 99 16.35 5.01 -4.04
#